data_AF-A0A7G8BFB4-F1
#
_entry.id   AF-A0A7G8BFB4-F1
#
_cell.length_a   1.000
_cell.length_b   1.000
_cell.length_c   1.000
_cell.angle_alpha   90.00
_cell.angle_beta   90.00
_cell.angle_gamma   90.00
#
_symmetry.space_group_name_H-M   'P 1'
#
loop_
_entity.id
_entity.type
_entity.pdbx_description
1 polymer ?
#
loop_
_entity_poly.entity_id
_entity_poly.type
_entity_poly.pdbx_seq_one_letter_code
_entity_poly.pdbx_strand_id
1 'polypeptide(L)'
;MSTNLETALTATLGKAAREAGLAILSAEAGTDFNNHPTAKFKLALSPDAPPAKTLQLELSDAFDFHKPELLPEMTSHLREAAKRLRNPRPDAYVTVAGLPVSLNQFAWPFHGSTSGADTYIVHGVAHLEDGTNSPLHVKIAASMTVTFAEIVPAAEQPYAETFIYNAIRKTFDQGQLELLKSGNRQPVPVTTRYYSRWQKKFIFTDTDDASRLEFLELKAYWLSHVMGNDQPVWIADPRDAQYLNTTAEELKLIAVDLSKRGLLTLTDDYASPTSALLARAEEYNAKMHAALDITKPTFNEEMRAGHTNM
;
A
#
# COMPACT_ATOMS: atom_id res chain seq x y z
N MET A 1 28.10 14.08 13.93
CA MET A 1 27.84 15.26 13.08
C MET A 1 26.40 15.29 12.54
N SER A 2 25.43 14.56 13.13
CA SER A 2 24.05 14.42 12.61
C SER A 2 23.06 15.51 13.07
N THR A 3 23.38 16.28 14.10
CA THR A 3 22.41 17.17 14.79
C THR A 3 21.86 18.31 13.93
N ASN A 4 22.66 18.86 13.01
CA ASN A 4 22.23 19.99 12.18
C ASN A 4 21.32 19.57 11.02
N LEU A 5 21.53 18.38 10.47
CA LEU A 5 20.76 17.88 9.33
C LEU A 5 19.39 17.33 9.80
N GLU A 6 19.38 16.66 10.95
CA GLU A 6 18.18 16.26 11.67
C GLU A 6 17.27 17.48 11.97
N THR A 7 17.86 18.63 12.34
CA THR A 7 17.13 19.87 12.60
C THR A 7 16.49 20.45 11.32
N ALA A 8 17.19 20.40 10.18
CA ALA A 8 16.70 20.94 8.91
C ALA A 8 15.59 20.07 8.28
N LEU A 9 15.76 18.75 8.29
CA LEU A 9 14.73 17.79 7.86
C LEU A 9 13.48 17.92 8.72
N THR A 10 13.64 17.98 10.05
CA THR A 10 12.53 18.15 10.99
C THR A 10 11.78 19.46 10.76
N ALA A 11 12.48 20.58 10.53
CA ALA A 11 11.85 21.87 10.27
C ALA A 11 11.03 21.86 8.96
N THR A 12 11.63 21.33 7.88
CA THR A 12 11.00 21.29 6.55
C THR A 12 9.79 20.35 6.54
N LEU A 13 9.98 19.11 7.00
CA LEU A 13 8.90 18.13 7.09
C LEU A 13 7.82 18.59 8.08
N GLY A 14 8.20 19.21 9.20
CA GLY A 14 7.26 19.75 10.19
C GLY A 14 6.37 20.87 9.67
N LYS A 15 6.84 21.67 8.70
CA LYS A 15 5.98 22.62 7.99
C LYS A 15 4.99 21.89 7.09
N ALA A 16 5.46 20.98 6.23
CA ALA A 16 4.62 20.22 5.32
C ALA A 16 3.56 19.37 6.05
N ALA A 17 3.94 18.72 7.16
CA ALA A 17 3.04 17.96 8.01
C ALA A 17 1.92 18.83 8.59
N ARG A 18 2.25 20.00 9.14
CA ARG A 18 1.24 20.93 9.67
C ARG A 18 0.31 21.45 8.59
N GLU A 19 0.83 21.78 7.41
CA GLU A 19 0.01 22.16 6.24
C GLU A 19 -0.92 21.03 5.76
N ALA A 20 -0.56 19.78 6.02
CA ALA A 20 -1.38 18.60 5.76
C ALA A 20 -2.36 18.25 6.90
N GLY A 21 -2.33 18.97 8.01
CA GLY A 21 -3.16 18.67 9.19
C GLY A 21 -2.63 17.50 10.03
N LEU A 22 -1.33 17.23 9.98
CA LEU A 22 -0.66 16.20 10.78
C LEU A 22 0.22 16.82 11.87
N ALA A 23 0.28 16.14 13.01
CA ALA A 23 1.23 16.38 14.07
C ALA A 23 2.40 15.40 13.96
N ILE A 24 3.63 15.89 14.16
CA ILE A 24 4.80 15.03 14.37
C ILE A 24 4.78 14.58 15.83
N LEU A 25 4.64 13.27 16.04
CA LEU A 25 4.65 12.62 17.36
C LEU A 25 6.08 12.39 17.86
N SER A 26 6.96 11.95 16.97
CA SER A 26 8.39 11.81 17.25
C SER A 26 9.22 12.00 15.99
N ALA A 27 10.47 12.42 16.20
CA ALA A 27 11.55 12.46 15.23
C ALA A 27 12.76 11.83 15.91
N GLU A 28 13.22 10.69 15.39
CA GLU A 28 14.25 9.86 16.01
C GLU A 28 15.32 9.49 14.98
N ALA A 29 16.58 9.49 15.40
CA ALA A 29 17.65 8.92 14.60
C ALA A 29 17.44 7.40 14.45
N GLY A 30 17.62 6.91 13.23
CA GLY A 30 17.51 5.50 12.87
C GLY A 30 18.71 5.05 12.03
N THR A 31 18.61 3.81 11.54
CA THR A 31 19.57 3.26 10.58
C THR A 31 18.83 2.43 9.54
N ASP A 32 19.27 2.54 8.29
CA ASP A 32 18.80 1.69 7.20
C ASP A 32 19.28 0.23 7.35
N PHE A 33 18.91 -0.61 6.38
CA PHE A 33 19.30 -2.02 6.36
C PHE A 33 20.83 -2.25 6.33
N ASN A 34 21.60 -1.29 5.80
CA ASN A 34 23.04 -1.33 5.69
C ASN A 34 23.76 -0.56 6.82
N ASN A 35 23.04 -0.16 7.87
CA ASN A 35 23.50 0.66 8.99
C ASN A 35 23.90 2.11 8.64
N HIS A 36 23.42 2.65 7.53
CA HIS A 36 23.55 4.09 7.26
C HIS A 36 22.54 4.89 8.08
N PRO A 37 22.89 6.10 8.55
CA PRO A 37 21.98 6.96 9.30
C PRO A 37 20.69 7.31 8.54
N THR A 38 19.57 7.27 9.26
CA THR A 38 18.25 7.72 8.80
C THR A 38 17.58 8.61 9.84
N ALA A 39 16.57 9.37 9.43
CA ALA A 39 15.63 10.07 10.30
C ALA A 39 14.25 9.43 10.19
N LYS A 40 13.74 8.93 11.33
CA LYS A 40 12.41 8.32 11.46
C LYS A 40 11.43 9.33 12.04
N PHE A 41 10.39 9.63 11.29
CA PHE A 41 9.31 10.51 11.71
C PHE A 41 8.05 9.70 11.90
N LYS A 42 7.40 9.89 13.06
CA LYS A 42 6.08 9.35 13.32
C LYS A 42 5.07 10.48 13.31
N LEU A 43 4.08 10.40 12.43
CA LEU A 43 3.07 11.43 12.22
C LEU A 43 1.67 10.87 12.50
N ALA A 44 0.77 11.72 12.96
CA ALA A 44 -0.64 11.37 13.14
C ALA A 44 -1.57 12.58 13.03
N LEU A 45 -2.88 12.34 13.03
CA LEU A 45 -3.88 13.41 13.00
C LEU A 45 -3.95 14.20 14.32
N SER A 46 -3.57 13.58 15.43
CA SER A 46 -3.53 14.21 16.74
C SER A 46 -2.42 13.61 17.62
N PRO A 47 -1.92 14.33 18.64
CA PRO A 47 -0.88 13.84 19.54
C PRO A 47 -1.26 12.57 20.32
N ASP A 48 -2.55 12.35 20.54
CA ASP A 48 -3.15 11.24 21.27
C ASP A 48 -3.65 10.10 20.35
N ALA A 49 -3.35 10.18 19.05
CA ALA A 49 -3.77 9.17 18.09
C ALA A 49 -3.26 7.77 18.48
N PRO A 50 -4.09 6.72 18.32
CA PRO A 50 -3.68 5.35 18.66
C PRO A 50 -2.55 4.88 17.72
N PRO A 51 -1.69 3.93 18.14
CA PRO A 51 -0.53 3.49 17.35
C PRO A 51 -0.87 3.02 15.92
N ALA A 52 -2.04 2.39 15.73
CA ALA A 52 -2.52 1.92 14.43
C ALA A 52 -2.92 3.06 13.46
N LYS A 53 -3.02 4.29 13.95
CA LYS A 53 -3.42 5.50 13.18
C LYS A 53 -2.24 6.45 13.04
N THR A 54 -1.07 5.90 12.74
CA THR A 54 0.17 6.66 12.59
C THR A 54 0.80 6.37 11.23
N LEU A 55 1.44 7.39 10.66
CA LEU A 55 2.27 7.29 9.48
C LEU A 55 3.73 7.31 9.94
N GLN A 56 4.52 6.35 9.50
CA GLN A 56 5.98 6.40 9.65
C GLN A 56 6.59 6.82 8.32
N LEU A 57 7.46 7.83 8.36
CA LEU A 57 8.35 8.20 7.28
C LEU A 57 9.79 7.97 7.73
N GLU A 58 10.55 7.21 6.95
CA GLU A 58 11.98 7.04 7.18
C GLU A 58 12.77 7.57 5.98
N LEU A 59 13.54 8.62 6.22
CA LEU A 59 14.31 9.34 5.21
C LEU A 59 15.80 9.14 5.47
N SER A 60 16.59 8.98 4.41
CA SER A 60 18.04 8.93 4.53
C SER A 60 18.60 10.29 4.96
N ASP A 61 19.74 10.30 5.65
CA ASP A 61 20.48 11.55 5.94
C ASP A 61 20.96 12.26 4.66
N ALA A 62 20.94 11.59 3.51
CA ALA A 62 21.26 12.18 2.22
C ALA A 62 20.03 12.78 1.50
N PHE A 63 18.84 12.71 2.10
CA PHE A 63 17.61 13.14 1.47
C PHE A 63 17.56 14.66 1.30
N ASP A 64 17.40 15.11 0.05
CA ASP A 64 17.52 16.52 -0.32
C ASP A 64 16.19 17.14 -0.77
N PHE A 65 15.51 17.84 0.14
CA PHE A 65 14.29 18.60 -0.18
C PHE A 65 14.52 19.79 -1.13
N HIS A 66 15.76 20.19 -1.43
CA HIS A 66 16.03 21.26 -2.39
C HIS A 66 15.80 20.86 -3.84
N LYS A 67 15.63 19.56 -4.12
CA LYS A 67 15.14 19.09 -5.42
C LYS A 67 13.70 19.63 -5.65
N PRO A 68 13.45 20.41 -6.72
CA PRO A 68 12.23 21.22 -6.86
C PRO A 68 10.89 20.46 -6.73
N GLU A 69 10.87 19.17 -7.06
CA GLU A 69 9.64 18.35 -7.11
C GLU A 69 9.37 17.58 -5.81
N LEU A 70 10.39 17.37 -4.96
CA LEU A 70 10.27 16.49 -3.80
C LEU A 70 9.39 17.08 -2.70
N LEU A 71 9.62 18.32 -2.29
CA LEU A 71 8.82 18.92 -1.21
C LEU A 71 7.32 19.07 -1.58
N PRO A 72 6.94 19.53 -2.78
CA PRO A 72 5.54 19.54 -3.21
C PRO A 72 4.90 18.14 -3.19
N GLU A 73 5.58 17.12 -3.71
CA GLU A 73 5.07 15.74 -3.74
C GLU A 73 4.94 15.16 -2.32
N MET A 74 5.95 15.36 -1.46
CA MET A 74 5.86 15.02 -0.04
C MET A 74 4.64 15.67 0.62
N THR A 75 4.41 16.95 0.35
CA THR A 75 3.26 17.68 0.93
C THR A 75 1.93 17.12 0.44
N SER A 76 1.84 16.75 -0.85
CA SER A 76 0.66 16.08 -1.40
C SER A 76 0.41 14.74 -0.72
N HIS A 77 1.46 13.92 -0.61
CA HIS A 77 1.38 12.63 0.07
C HIS A 77 0.95 12.78 1.54
N LEU A 78 1.47 13.76 2.27
CA LEU A 78 1.06 13.98 3.66
C LEU A 78 -0.42 14.35 3.77
N ARG A 79 -0.99 15.10 2.82
CA ARG A 79 -2.44 15.37 2.77
C ARG A 79 -3.25 14.12 2.48
N GLU A 80 -2.78 13.29 1.56
CA GLU A 80 -3.40 11.98 1.26
C GLU A 80 -3.32 11.05 2.47
N ALA A 81 -2.17 11.00 3.14
CA ALA A 81 -1.96 10.23 4.35
C ALA A 81 -2.89 10.72 5.48
N ALA A 82 -3.07 12.04 5.63
CA ALA A 82 -4.04 12.57 6.60
C ALA A 82 -5.47 12.10 6.33
N LYS A 83 -5.89 12.00 5.06
CA LYS A 83 -7.19 11.37 4.71
C LYS A 83 -7.18 9.88 5.04
N ARG A 84 -6.15 9.15 4.60
CA ARG A 84 -6.04 7.70 4.79
C ARG A 84 -5.98 7.30 6.27
N LEU A 85 -5.37 8.11 7.13
CA LEU A 85 -5.34 7.88 8.59
C LEU A 85 -6.72 7.94 9.24
N ARG A 86 -7.74 8.51 8.58
CA ARG A 86 -9.13 8.44 9.05
C ARG A 86 -9.78 7.08 8.79
N ASN A 87 -9.29 6.31 7.80
CA ASN A 87 -9.78 4.96 7.53
C ASN A 87 -9.64 4.08 8.76
N PRO A 88 -10.59 3.17 9.06
CA PRO A 88 -10.53 2.30 10.24
C PRO A 88 -9.21 1.54 10.36
N ARG A 89 -8.72 1.00 9.23
CA ARG A 89 -7.40 0.37 9.05
C ARG A 89 -6.62 1.08 7.93
N PRO A 90 -5.77 2.08 8.24
CA PRO A 90 -4.99 2.81 7.24
C PRO A 90 -3.94 1.95 6.51
N ASP A 91 -3.55 0.83 7.10
CA ASP A 91 -2.60 -0.15 6.58
C ASP A 91 -3.23 -1.16 5.60
N ALA A 92 -4.57 -1.22 5.55
CA ALA A 92 -5.30 -2.22 4.77
C ALA A 92 -5.65 -1.76 3.35
N TYR A 93 -5.66 -2.73 2.44
CA TYR A 93 -5.97 -2.59 1.03
C TYR A 93 -6.79 -3.80 0.57
N VAL A 94 -7.34 -3.71 -0.64
CA VAL A 94 -7.92 -4.86 -1.35
C VAL A 94 -7.25 -4.99 -2.72
N THR A 95 -7.13 -6.21 -3.23
CA THR A 95 -6.70 -6.50 -4.59
C THR A 95 -7.90 -6.60 -5.54
N VAL A 96 -7.67 -6.52 -6.86
CA VAL A 96 -8.74 -6.71 -7.86
C VAL A 96 -9.32 -8.13 -7.79
N ALA A 97 -8.50 -9.14 -7.51
CA ALA A 97 -8.97 -10.51 -7.31
C ALA A 97 -9.85 -10.67 -6.06
N GLY A 98 -9.83 -9.71 -5.12
CA GLY A 98 -10.67 -9.71 -3.93
C GLY A 98 -9.97 -10.12 -2.64
N LEU A 99 -8.64 -10.10 -2.58
CA LEU A 99 -7.89 -10.35 -1.35
C LEU A 99 -7.84 -9.08 -0.47
N PRO A 100 -8.37 -9.11 0.76
CA PRO A 100 -8.10 -8.08 1.75
C PRO A 100 -6.72 -8.29 2.37
N VAL A 101 -5.84 -7.29 2.29
CA VAL A 101 -4.48 -7.39 2.81
C VAL A 101 -4.06 -6.17 3.60
N SER A 102 -3.29 -6.34 4.66
CA SER A 102 -2.54 -5.25 5.29
C SER A 102 -1.09 -5.25 4.83
N LEU A 103 -0.52 -4.07 4.63
CA LEU A 103 0.87 -3.89 4.21
C LEU A 103 1.61 -3.11 5.30
N ASN A 104 2.60 -3.73 5.93
CA ASN A 104 3.32 -3.13 7.06
C ASN A 104 4.78 -3.63 7.16
N GLN A 105 5.49 -3.14 8.19
CA GLN A 105 6.86 -3.55 8.53
C GLN A 105 7.87 -3.37 7.39
N PHE A 106 7.72 -2.29 6.60
CA PHE A 106 8.67 -1.98 5.55
C PHE A 106 9.98 -1.41 6.12
N ALA A 107 11.10 -2.01 5.74
CA ALA A 107 12.44 -1.59 6.11
C ALA A 107 12.96 -0.56 5.11
N TRP A 108 12.44 0.66 5.20
CA TRP A 108 12.86 1.79 4.39
C TRP A 108 14.23 2.33 4.83
N PRO A 109 14.97 3.02 3.95
CA PRO A 109 14.73 3.14 2.50
C PRO A 109 15.14 1.87 1.72
N PHE A 110 14.94 1.90 0.41
CA PHE A 110 15.52 0.90 -0.49
C PHE A 110 17.04 0.82 -0.31
N HIS A 111 17.59 -0.41 -0.25
CA HIS A 111 19.03 -0.66 -0.12
C HIS A 111 19.56 -1.48 -1.30
N GLY A 112 20.81 -1.25 -1.69
CA GLY A 112 21.44 -2.03 -2.76
C GLY A 112 21.56 -3.51 -2.39
N SER A 113 21.35 -4.40 -3.37
CA SER A 113 21.55 -5.83 -3.17
C SER A 113 23.02 -6.15 -2.87
N THR A 114 23.26 -6.93 -1.81
CA THR A 114 24.59 -7.42 -1.45
C THR A 114 25.00 -8.69 -2.21
N SER A 115 24.08 -9.28 -2.99
CA SER A 115 24.32 -10.51 -3.76
C SER A 115 24.92 -10.27 -5.15
N GLY A 116 25.34 -9.03 -5.46
CA GLY A 116 25.91 -8.66 -6.76
C GLY A 116 24.87 -8.44 -7.87
N ALA A 117 23.58 -8.37 -7.52
CA ALA A 117 22.52 -8.00 -8.46
C ALA A 117 22.38 -6.48 -8.59
N ASP A 118 22.13 -5.98 -9.80
CA ASP A 118 21.85 -4.56 -10.08
C ASP A 118 20.41 -4.18 -9.68
N THR A 119 20.08 -4.39 -8.41
CA THR A 119 18.77 -4.11 -7.84
C THR A 119 18.88 -3.45 -6.47
N TYR A 120 17.95 -2.54 -6.21
CA TYR A 120 17.61 -2.07 -4.88
C TYR A 120 16.49 -2.94 -4.31
N ILE A 121 16.52 -3.22 -3.02
CA ILE A 121 15.54 -4.05 -2.32
C ILE A 121 14.92 -3.28 -1.16
N VAL A 122 13.62 -3.46 -0.95
CA VAL A 122 12.94 -3.12 0.30
C VAL A 122 12.22 -4.36 0.81
N HIS A 123 12.33 -4.61 2.11
CA HIS A 123 11.66 -5.73 2.77
C HIS A 123 10.39 -5.24 3.43
N GLY A 124 9.31 -6.04 3.40
CA GLY A 124 8.05 -5.73 4.07
C GLY A 124 7.27 -6.99 4.41
N VAL A 125 6.06 -6.83 4.93
CA VAL A 125 5.14 -7.94 5.22
C VAL A 125 3.75 -7.58 4.73
N ALA A 126 3.09 -8.56 4.09
CA ALA A 126 1.66 -8.50 3.82
C ALA A 126 0.94 -9.60 4.59
N HIS A 127 -0.19 -9.26 5.21
CA HIS A 127 -1.06 -10.21 5.93
C HIS A 127 -2.42 -10.33 5.25
N LEU A 128 -3.04 -11.51 5.32
CA LEU A 128 -4.45 -11.68 4.96
C LEU A 128 -5.34 -11.11 6.07
N GLU A 129 -6.30 -10.28 5.68
CA GLU A 129 -7.21 -9.58 6.61
C GLU A 129 -8.68 -9.98 6.36
N ASP A 130 -8.99 -11.26 6.58
CA ASP A 130 -10.33 -11.84 6.35
C ASP A 130 -11.32 -11.66 7.52
N GLY A 131 -10.93 -10.88 8.55
CA GLY A 131 -11.73 -10.68 9.76
C GLY A 131 -11.66 -11.81 10.79
N THR A 132 -10.91 -12.89 10.51
CA THR A 132 -10.78 -14.05 11.41
C THR A 132 -9.48 -14.08 12.21
N ASN A 133 -8.68 -13.01 12.15
CA ASN A 133 -7.29 -12.96 12.62
C ASN A 133 -6.42 -14.04 11.96
N SER A 134 -6.51 -14.14 10.64
CA SER A 134 -5.76 -15.12 9.85
C SER A 134 -4.26 -15.04 10.15
N PRO A 135 -3.59 -16.18 10.41
CA PRO A 135 -2.14 -16.22 10.60
C PRO A 135 -1.36 -16.15 9.27
N LEU A 136 -2.07 -16.14 8.13
CA LEU A 136 -1.46 -16.19 6.81
C LEU A 136 -0.82 -14.85 6.46
N HIS A 137 0.44 -14.92 6.05
CA HIS A 137 1.21 -13.75 5.67
C HIS A 137 2.26 -14.11 4.62
N VAL A 138 2.88 -13.09 4.05
CA VAL A 138 4.04 -13.22 3.19
C VAL A 138 5.05 -12.16 3.57
N LYS A 139 6.29 -12.58 3.80
CA LYS A 139 7.41 -11.64 3.86
C LYS A 139 7.81 -11.30 2.44
N ILE A 140 7.96 -10.01 2.16
CA ILE A 140 8.19 -9.48 0.82
C ILE A 140 9.64 -9.02 0.70
N ALA A 141 10.23 -9.29 -0.46
CA ALA A 141 11.43 -8.63 -0.95
C ALA A 141 11.09 -7.94 -2.28
N ALA A 142 10.68 -6.68 -2.20
CA ALA A 142 10.37 -5.92 -3.40
C ALA A 142 11.68 -5.41 -4.01
N SER A 143 11.90 -5.73 -5.29
CA SER A 143 13.16 -5.48 -5.98
C SER A 143 12.96 -4.50 -7.13
N MET A 144 13.72 -3.42 -7.12
CA MET A 144 13.73 -2.37 -8.11
C MET A 144 15.06 -2.39 -8.87
N THR A 145 15.03 -2.57 -10.18
CA THR A 145 16.26 -2.52 -11.00
C THR A 145 16.88 -1.13 -10.98
N VAL A 146 18.21 -1.02 -11.07
CA VAL A 146 18.92 0.27 -11.14
C VAL A 146 18.35 1.20 -12.22
N THR A 147 18.05 0.68 -13.41
CA THR A 147 17.43 1.45 -14.51
C THR A 147 16.04 2.01 -14.17
N PHE A 148 15.32 1.34 -13.27
CA PHE A 148 14.03 1.85 -12.79
C PHE A 148 14.22 2.90 -11.70
N ALA A 149 15.26 2.77 -10.87
CA ALA A 149 15.59 3.79 -9.87
C ALA A 149 15.86 5.17 -10.51
N GLU A 150 16.37 5.22 -11.74
CA GLU A 150 16.59 6.47 -12.50
C GLU A 150 15.31 7.26 -12.80
N ILE A 151 14.14 6.61 -12.83
CA ILE A 151 12.86 7.25 -13.12
C ILE A 151 12.01 7.50 -11.88
N VAL A 152 12.46 7.03 -10.71
CA VAL A 152 11.79 7.26 -9.43
C VAL A 152 12.41 8.50 -8.77
N PRO A 153 11.62 9.48 -8.29
CA PRO A 153 12.16 10.71 -7.72
C PRO A 153 13.10 10.50 -6.53
N ALA A 154 12.79 9.51 -5.68
CA ALA A 154 13.63 9.08 -4.57
C ALA A 154 13.34 7.62 -4.17
N ALA A 155 14.30 6.97 -3.51
CA ALA A 155 14.17 5.57 -3.10
C ALA A 155 13.45 5.43 -1.74
N GLU A 156 13.09 6.55 -1.14
CA GLU A 156 12.43 6.70 0.15
C GLU A 156 10.91 6.85 0.03
N GLN A 157 10.22 6.83 1.17
CA GLN A 157 8.82 7.24 1.24
C GLN A 157 8.70 8.75 0.96
N PRO A 158 7.63 9.20 0.28
CA PRO A 158 6.55 8.42 -0.30
C PRO A 158 6.78 7.94 -1.74
N TYR A 159 7.85 8.43 -2.38
CA TYR A 159 8.13 8.30 -3.81
C TYR A 159 8.18 6.83 -4.25
N ALA A 160 8.76 5.98 -3.41
CA ALA A 160 8.83 4.56 -3.64
C ALA A 160 7.59 3.78 -3.14
N GLU A 161 6.99 4.22 -2.03
CA GLU A 161 5.95 3.46 -1.31
C GLU A 161 4.76 3.09 -2.18
N THR A 162 4.18 4.09 -2.86
CA THR A 162 2.90 3.94 -3.57
C THR A 162 2.97 2.86 -4.65
N PHE A 163 4.01 2.87 -5.49
CA PHE A 163 4.14 1.88 -6.55
C PHE A 163 4.50 0.49 -6.01
N ILE A 164 5.17 0.40 -4.85
CA ILE A 164 5.47 -0.89 -4.21
C ILE A 164 4.21 -1.55 -3.70
N TYR A 165 3.34 -0.82 -3.02
CA TYR A 165 2.07 -1.36 -2.55
C TYR A 165 1.22 -1.85 -3.73
N ASN A 166 1.20 -1.12 -4.84
CA ASN A 166 0.49 -1.51 -6.04
C ASN A 166 1.15 -2.70 -6.76
N ALA A 167 2.48 -2.78 -6.77
CA ALA A 167 3.20 -3.94 -7.29
C ALA A 167 2.88 -5.20 -6.49
N ILE A 168 2.82 -5.11 -5.16
CA ILE A 168 2.46 -6.24 -4.27
C ILE A 168 1.05 -6.72 -4.59
N ARG A 169 0.07 -5.81 -4.68
CA ARG A 169 -1.31 -6.16 -5.02
C ARG A 169 -1.43 -6.83 -6.38
N LYS A 170 -0.75 -6.31 -7.39
CA LYS A 170 -0.69 -6.93 -8.72
C LYS A 170 -0.05 -8.32 -8.69
N THR A 171 1.03 -8.49 -7.91
CA THR A 171 1.72 -9.78 -7.79
C THR A 171 0.83 -10.83 -7.13
N PHE A 172 -0.02 -10.42 -6.16
CA PHE A 172 -1.09 -11.27 -5.64
C PHE A 172 -2.11 -11.66 -6.71
N ASP A 173 -2.63 -10.71 -7.48
CA ASP A 173 -3.61 -11.00 -8.55
C ASP A 173 -3.05 -11.95 -9.63
N GLN A 174 -1.73 -11.97 -9.81
CA GLN A 174 -1.03 -12.88 -10.72
C GLN A 174 -0.74 -14.26 -10.12
N GLY A 175 -1.11 -14.52 -8.86
CA GLY A 175 -0.81 -15.77 -8.16
C GLY A 175 0.67 -15.98 -7.87
N GLN A 176 1.46 -14.89 -7.84
CA GLN A 176 2.92 -14.95 -7.71
C GLN A 176 3.41 -14.70 -6.27
N LEU A 177 2.49 -14.45 -5.33
CA LEU A 177 2.77 -14.39 -3.90
C LEU A 177 1.88 -15.39 -3.17
N GLU A 178 2.48 -16.27 -2.39
CA GLU A 178 1.77 -17.27 -1.58
C GLU A 178 1.61 -16.75 -0.14
N LEU A 179 0.38 -16.74 0.37
CA LEU A 179 0.11 -16.44 1.78
C LEU A 179 0.32 -17.71 2.62
N LEU A 180 1.43 -17.77 3.34
CA LEU A 180 1.89 -18.96 4.06
C LEU A 180 2.22 -18.65 5.54
N LYS A 181 2.32 -19.69 6.37
CA LYS A 181 2.95 -19.58 7.70
C LYS A 181 4.48 -19.72 7.60
N SER A 182 5.10 -19.05 6.63
CA SER A 182 6.52 -19.22 6.30
C SER A 182 7.35 -17.97 6.59
N GLY A 183 8.57 -18.18 7.07
CA GLY A 183 9.55 -17.12 7.28
C GLY A 183 10.29 -16.67 6.01
N ASN A 184 10.09 -17.35 4.87
CA ASN A 184 10.81 -17.06 3.64
C ASN A 184 10.27 -15.80 2.95
N ARG A 185 11.20 -14.96 2.47
CA ARG A 185 10.85 -13.78 1.68
C ARG A 185 10.53 -14.20 0.25
N GLN A 186 9.42 -13.68 -0.28
CA GLN A 186 9.02 -13.88 -1.67
C GLN A 186 9.30 -12.62 -2.48
N PRO A 187 9.81 -12.76 -3.72
CA PRO A 187 10.19 -11.62 -4.53
C PRO A 187 8.96 -10.90 -5.08
N VAL A 188 8.98 -9.56 -5.04
CA VAL A 188 8.04 -8.71 -5.77
C VAL A 188 8.84 -7.91 -6.81
N PRO A 189 8.77 -8.28 -8.10
CA PRO A 189 9.54 -7.59 -9.13
C PRO A 189 8.91 -6.24 -9.46
N VAL A 190 9.69 -5.18 -9.32
CA VAL A 190 9.31 -3.81 -9.68
C VAL A 190 10.14 -3.41 -10.88
N THR A 191 9.50 -3.41 -12.04
CA THR A 191 10.20 -3.27 -13.31
C THR A 191 9.62 -2.11 -14.11
N THR A 192 10.37 -1.67 -15.12
CA THR A 192 9.93 -0.68 -16.11
C THR A 192 8.62 -1.05 -16.81
N ARG A 193 8.17 -2.31 -16.76
CA ARG A 193 6.86 -2.73 -17.27
C ARG A 193 5.69 -2.10 -16.53
N TYR A 194 5.90 -1.61 -15.31
CA TYR A 194 4.87 -0.88 -14.56
C TYR A 194 4.88 0.61 -14.85
N TYR A 195 5.74 1.10 -15.75
CA TYR A 195 5.84 2.52 -16.05
C TYR A 195 5.74 2.77 -17.56
N SER A 196 4.73 3.53 -17.96
CA SER A 196 4.62 4.01 -19.34
C SER A 196 5.48 5.26 -19.50
N ARG A 197 6.63 5.12 -20.19
CA ARG A 197 7.49 6.27 -20.54
C ARG A 197 6.78 7.32 -21.40
N TRP A 198 5.82 6.89 -22.21
CA TRP A 198 5.04 7.77 -23.09
C TRP A 198 4.01 8.60 -22.31
N GLN A 199 3.31 7.98 -21.37
CA GLN A 199 2.31 8.66 -20.53
C GLN A 199 2.92 9.23 -19.24
N LYS A 200 4.19 8.93 -18.96
CA LYS A 200 4.92 9.26 -17.73
C LYS A 200 4.18 8.86 -16.46
N LYS A 201 3.50 7.70 -16.48
CA LYS A 201 2.69 7.22 -15.34
C LYS A 201 2.89 5.73 -15.09
N PHE A 202 2.63 5.32 -13.85
CA PHE A 202 2.60 3.90 -13.51
C PHE A 202 1.29 3.23 -13.96
N ILE A 203 1.38 1.98 -14.41
CA ILE A 203 0.26 1.16 -14.85
C ILE A 203 0.41 -0.23 -14.23
N PHE A 204 -0.57 -0.63 -13.41
CA PHE A 204 -0.58 -1.92 -12.72
C PHE A 204 -1.61 -2.86 -13.34
N THR A 205 -2.88 -2.52 -13.22
CA THR A 205 -3.96 -3.37 -13.71
C THR A 205 -4.76 -2.61 -14.75
N ASP A 206 -4.99 -3.25 -15.90
CA ASP A 206 -5.94 -2.73 -16.87
C ASP A 206 -7.34 -3.13 -16.42
N THR A 207 -8.14 -2.12 -16.08
CA THR A 207 -9.51 -2.32 -15.58
C THR A 207 -10.50 -1.56 -16.46
N ASP A 208 -11.68 -2.13 -16.59
CA ASP A 208 -12.86 -1.50 -17.17
C ASP A 208 -13.79 -0.97 -16.07
N ASP A 209 -14.89 -0.33 -16.46
CA ASP A 209 -15.83 0.26 -15.50
C ASP A 209 -16.47 -0.79 -14.59
N ALA A 210 -16.73 -2.00 -15.09
CA ALA A 210 -17.33 -3.08 -14.33
C ALA A 210 -16.39 -3.56 -13.21
N SER A 211 -15.12 -3.81 -13.52
CA SER A 211 -14.11 -4.24 -12.55
C SER A 211 -13.77 -3.15 -11.54
N ARG A 212 -13.78 -1.86 -11.92
CA ARG A 212 -13.61 -0.74 -10.97
C ARG A 212 -14.78 -0.61 -10.01
N LEU A 213 -15.99 -0.82 -10.51
CA LEU A 213 -17.21 -0.81 -9.70
C LEU A 213 -17.17 -1.94 -8.67
N GLU A 214 -16.87 -3.16 -9.11
CA GLU A 214 -16.71 -4.31 -8.23
C GLU A 214 -15.58 -4.10 -7.20
N PHE A 215 -14.47 -3.49 -7.60
CA PHE A 215 -13.39 -3.15 -6.68
C PHE A 215 -13.86 -2.21 -5.55
N LEU A 216 -14.67 -1.19 -5.86
CA LEU A 216 -15.20 -0.29 -4.81
C LEU A 216 -16.20 -1.00 -3.89
N GLU A 217 -16.99 -1.95 -4.41
CA GLU A 217 -17.86 -2.80 -3.58
C GLU A 217 -17.02 -3.65 -2.61
N LEU A 218 -16.00 -4.36 -3.12
CA LEU A 218 -15.06 -5.16 -2.32
C LEU A 218 -14.34 -4.31 -1.28
N LYS A 219 -13.87 -3.12 -1.66
CA LYS A 219 -13.20 -2.19 -0.76
C LYS A 219 -14.11 -1.77 0.40
N ALA A 220 -15.36 -1.39 0.11
CA ALA A 220 -16.31 -1.02 1.16
C ALA A 220 -16.65 -2.23 2.06
N TYR A 221 -16.89 -3.40 1.47
CA TYR A 221 -17.15 -4.62 2.24
C TYR A 221 -15.99 -4.96 3.19
N TRP A 222 -14.78 -5.11 2.66
CA TRP A 222 -13.65 -5.57 3.47
C TRP A 222 -13.13 -4.48 4.41
N LEU A 223 -12.88 -3.27 3.90
CA LEU A 223 -12.18 -2.24 4.67
C LEU A 223 -13.10 -1.45 5.63
N SER A 224 -14.38 -1.30 5.29
CA SER A 224 -15.36 -0.62 6.16
C SER A 224 -16.14 -1.60 7.02
N HIS A 225 -16.76 -2.64 6.47
CA HIS A 225 -17.55 -3.58 7.26
C HIS A 225 -16.67 -4.56 8.05
N VAL A 226 -15.96 -5.46 7.37
CA VAL A 226 -15.25 -6.58 8.03
C VAL A 226 -14.13 -6.09 8.95
N MET A 227 -13.25 -5.23 8.46
CA MET A 227 -12.12 -4.71 9.25
C MET A 227 -12.43 -3.43 10.01
N GLY A 228 -13.44 -2.68 9.56
CA GLY A 228 -13.70 -1.32 10.04
C GLY A 228 -14.86 -1.20 11.01
N ASN A 229 -15.59 -2.29 11.28
CA ASN A 229 -16.79 -2.28 12.12
C ASN A 229 -17.77 -1.19 11.67
N ASP A 230 -18.08 -1.20 10.36
CA ASP A 230 -18.98 -0.32 9.62
C ASP A 230 -18.57 1.17 9.54
N GLN A 231 -17.41 1.54 10.08
CA GLN A 231 -16.89 2.90 9.96
C GLN A 231 -16.54 3.22 8.49
N PRO A 232 -16.85 4.43 7.99
CA PRO A 232 -16.61 4.81 6.60
C PRO A 232 -15.13 4.71 6.20
N VAL A 233 -14.87 4.28 4.96
CA VAL A 233 -13.53 4.22 4.36
C VAL A 233 -13.40 5.24 3.23
N TRP A 234 -12.23 5.87 3.11
CA TRP A 234 -11.94 6.80 2.02
C TRP A 234 -12.04 6.08 0.68
N ILE A 235 -13.01 6.44 -0.16
CA ILE A 235 -13.36 5.61 -1.32
C ILE A 235 -12.45 5.88 -2.53
N ALA A 236 -12.04 7.13 -2.71
CA ALA A 236 -11.23 7.59 -3.84
C ALA A 236 -9.76 7.83 -3.44
N ASP A 237 -9.07 6.77 -3.02
CA ASP A 237 -7.65 6.81 -2.68
C ASP A 237 -6.79 6.85 -3.97
N PRO A 238 -5.86 7.80 -4.14
CA PRO A 238 -4.95 7.88 -5.28
C PRO A 238 -4.11 6.61 -5.51
N ARG A 239 -3.79 5.85 -4.46
CA ARG A 239 -3.11 4.55 -4.59
C ARG A 239 -3.98 3.54 -5.32
N ASP A 240 -5.28 3.52 -5.01
CA ASP A 240 -6.26 2.67 -5.69
C ASP A 240 -6.50 3.15 -7.12
N ALA A 241 -6.59 4.46 -7.35
CA ALA A 241 -6.71 5.01 -8.69
C ALA A 241 -5.52 4.61 -9.59
N GLN A 242 -4.29 4.71 -9.07
CA GLN A 242 -3.10 4.28 -9.79
C GLN A 242 -3.10 2.75 -10.05
N TYR A 243 -3.50 1.96 -9.05
CA TYR A 243 -3.56 0.51 -9.16
C TYR A 243 -4.56 0.04 -10.24
N LEU A 244 -5.71 0.70 -10.31
CA LEU A 244 -6.78 0.43 -11.27
C LEU A 244 -6.57 1.14 -12.63
N ASN A 245 -5.47 1.88 -12.83
CA ASN A 245 -5.23 2.65 -14.05
C ASN A 245 -6.40 3.62 -14.38
N THR A 246 -6.84 4.39 -13.38
CA THR A 246 -7.94 5.37 -13.43
C THR A 246 -7.56 6.62 -12.61
N THR A 247 -8.49 7.54 -12.39
CA THR A 247 -8.30 8.76 -11.57
C THR A 247 -9.13 8.72 -10.29
N ALA A 248 -8.73 9.49 -9.27
CA ALA A 248 -9.51 9.58 -8.05
C ALA A 248 -10.91 10.19 -8.32
N GLU A 249 -11.00 11.12 -9.27
CA GLU A 249 -12.25 11.72 -9.74
C GLU A 249 -13.19 10.68 -10.35
N GLU A 250 -12.68 9.79 -11.20
CA GLU A 250 -13.45 8.67 -11.78
C GLU A 250 -13.94 7.72 -10.68
N LEU A 251 -13.11 7.39 -9.68
CA LEU A 251 -13.54 6.58 -8.54
C LEU A 251 -14.68 7.23 -7.74
N LYS A 252 -14.67 8.57 -7.60
CA LYS A 252 -15.80 9.29 -6.97
C LYS A 252 -17.08 9.17 -7.78
N LEU A 253 -16.99 9.27 -9.11
CA LEU A 253 -18.17 9.12 -9.98
C LEU A 253 -18.76 7.71 -9.88
N ILE A 254 -17.91 6.68 -9.85
CA ILE A 254 -18.35 5.29 -9.68
C ILE A 254 -18.96 5.09 -8.27
N ALA A 255 -18.37 5.68 -7.23
CA ALA A 255 -18.94 5.63 -5.88
C ALA A 255 -20.33 6.28 -5.81
N VAL A 256 -20.55 7.38 -6.54
CA VAL A 256 -21.88 8.02 -6.67
C VAL A 256 -22.88 7.11 -7.38
N ASP A 257 -22.46 6.40 -8.42
CA ASP A 257 -23.32 5.41 -9.10
C ASP A 257 -23.71 4.26 -8.16
N LEU A 258 -22.74 3.68 -7.44
CA LEU A 258 -22.98 2.66 -6.41
C LEU A 258 -23.93 3.14 -5.31
N SER A 259 -23.83 4.42 -4.93
CA SER A 259 -24.75 5.01 -3.96
C SER A 259 -26.18 5.13 -4.50
N LYS A 260 -26.34 5.56 -5.77
CA LYS A 260 -27.66 5.59 -6.45
C LYS A 260 -28.28 4.20 -6.59
N ARG A 261 -27.44 3.18 -6.76
CA ARG A 261 -27.84 1.75 -6.76
C ARG A 261 -28.16 1.22 -5.35
N GLY A 262 -28.00 2.03 -4.31
CA GLY A 262 -28.30 1.67 -2.94
C GLY A 262 -27.27 0.75 -2.31
N LEU A 263 -26.05 0.65 -2.86
CA LEU A 263 -24.99 -0.24 -2.37
C LEU A 263 -24.02 0.47 -1.41
N LEU A 264 -23.86 1.80 -1.54
CA LEU A 264 -23.01 2.61 -0.68
C LEU A 264 -23.77 3.81 -0.08
N THR A 265 -23.44 4.15 1.16
CA THR A 265 -23.74 5.46 1.75
C THR A 265 -22.49 6.32 1.67
N LEU A 266 -22.57 7.48 1.03
CA LEU A 266 -21.45 8.42 0.91
C LEU A 266 -21.53 9.50 1.98
N THR A 267 -20.37 9.87 2.53
CA THR A 267 -20.20 11.03 3.41
C THR A 267 -18.87 11.68 3.06
N ASP A 268 -18.93 12.87 2.44
CA ASP A 268 -17.79 13.53 1.82
C ASP A 268 -17.05 12.60 0.83
N ASP A 269 -15.75 12.35 1.05
CA ASP A 269 -14.93 11.43 0.26
C ASP A 269 -14.98 9.97 0.77
N TYR A 270 -15.82 9.66 1.77
CA TYR A 270 -15.88 8.35 2.44
C TYR A 270 -17.14 7.59 2.09
N ALA A 271 -17.07 6.26 2.18
CA ALA A 271 -18.20 5.37 1.94
C ALA A 271 -18.32 4.30 3.03
N SER A 272 -19.56 3.97 3.39
CA SER A 272 -19.92 2.76 4.16
C SER A 272 -20.83 1.87 3.32
N PRO A 273 -20.74 0.54 3.46
CA PRO A 273 -21.62 -0.39 2.77
C PRO A 273 -23.05 -0.33 3.32
N THR A 274 -24.05 -0.47 2.45
CA THR A 274 -25.46 -0.61 2.86
C THR A 274 -25.80 -2.08 3.14
N SER A 275 -26.97 -2.32 3.72
CA SER A 275 -27.50 -3.69 3.89
C SER A 275 -27.60 -4.47 2.56
N ALA A 276 -27.86 -3.78 1.44
CA ALA A 276 -27.90 -4.40 0.12
C ALA A 276 -26.54 -4.91 -0.33
N LEU A 277 -25.46 -4.18 -0.01
CA LEU A 277 -24.10 -4.64 -0.28
C LEU A 277 -23.73 -5.79 0.67
N LEU A 278 -24.07 -5.68 1.95
CA LEU A 278 -23.78 -6.73 2.94
C LEU A 278 -24.51 -8.05 2.64
N ALA A 279 -25.67 -8.01 1.99
CA ALA A 279 -26.38 -9.20 1.53
C ALA A 279 -25.58 -10.01 0.49
N ARG A 280 -24.51 -9.45 -0.09
CA ARG A 280 -23.59 -10.11 -1.04
C ARG A 280 -22.35 -10.69 -0.35
N ALA A 281 -22.34 -10.82 0.98
CA ALA A 281 -21.21 -11.33 1.74
C ALA A 281 -20.69 -12.69 1.22
N GLU A 282 -21.57 -13.62 0.86
CA GLU A 282 -21.17 -14.93 0.31
C GLU A 282 -20.38 -14.80 -0.99
N GLU A 283 -20.77 -13.87 -1.87
CA GLU A 283 -20.08 -13.58 -3.13
C GLU A 283 -18.66 -13.05 -2.88
N TYR A 284 -18.50 -12.11 -1.93
CA TYR A 284 -17.19 -11.54 -1.61
C TYR A 284 -16.26 -12.53 -0.91
N ASN A 285 -16.80 -13.39 -0.03
CA ASN A 285 -16.02 -14.46 0.58
C ASN A 285 -15.60 -15.50 -0.46
N ALA A 286 -16.48 -15.88 -1.38
CA ALA A 286 -16.15 -16.78 -2.48
C ALA A 286 -15.03 -16.21 -3.38
N LYS A 287 -15.08 -14.90 -3.68
CA LYS A 287 -14.00 -14.21 -4.41
C LYS A 287 -12.66 -14.24 -3.65
N MET A 288 -12.68 -13.92 -2.36
CA MET A 288 -11.48 -13.97 -1.51
C MET A 288 -10.89 -15.38 -1.48
N HIS A 289 -11.71 -16.42 -1.34
CA HIS A 289 -11.25 -17.82 -1.40
C HIS A 289 -10.69 -18.19 -2.78
N ALA A 290 -11.36 -17.83 -3.87
CA ALA A 290 -10.88 -18.08 -5.22
C ALA A 290 -9.53 -17.38 -5.47
N ALA A 291 -9.37 -16.14 -5.01
CA ALA A 291 -8.12 -15.41 -5.10
C ALA A 291 -7.02 -16.05 -4.24
N LEU A 292 -7.35 -16.53 -3.03
CA LEU A 292 -6.41 -17.25 -2.19
C LEU A 292 -5.97 -18.58 -2.83
N ASP A 293 -6.87 -19.28 -3.52
CA ASP A 293 -6.54 -20.52 -4.20
C ASP A 293 -5.61 -20.29 -5.41
N ILE A 294 -5.74 -19.17 -6.11
CA ILE A 294 -4.78 -18.76 -7.17
C ILE A 294 -3.37 -18.57 -6.59
N THR A 295 -3.25 -18.13 -5.32
CA THR A 295 -1.95 -17.98 -4.65
C THR A 295 -1.33 -19.29 -4.17
N LYS A 296 -2.01 -20.43 -4.31
CA LYS A 296 -1.47 -21.75 -3.97
C LYS A 296 -1.00 -22.43 -5.26
N PRO A 297 0.30 -22.69 -5.46
CA PRO A 297 0.70 -23.52 -6.59
C PRO A 297 0.16 -24.95 -6.40
N THR A 298 -0.71 -25.38 -7.31
CA THR A 298 -1.23 -26.76 -7.39
C THR A 298 -0.11 -27.80 -7.39
N PHE A 299 1.05 -27.46 -7.97
CA PHE A 299 2.24 -28.30 -7.98
C PHE A 299 2.79 -28.64 -6.57
N ASN A 300 2.67 -27.74 -5.59
CA ASN A 300 3.14 -28.00 -4.22
C ASN A 300 2.23 -28.98 -3.47
N GLU A 301 0.97 -29.15 -3.86
CA GLU A 301 0.06 -30.08 -3.19
C GLU A 301 0.34 -31.53 -3.59
N GLU A 302 0.63 -31.80 -4.87
CA GLU A 302 1.04 -33.13 -5.35
C GLU A 302 2.41 -33.55 -4.75
N MET A 303 3.35 -32.62 -4.64
CA MET A 303 4.64 -32.83 -3.98
C MET A 303 4.49 -33.02 -2.46
N ARG A 304 3.62 -32.26 -1.78
CA ARG A 304 3.33 -32.45 -0.34
C ARG A 304 2.57 -33.75 -0.05
N ALA A 305 1.74 -34.21 -0.99
CA ALA A 305 1.07 -35.49 -0.91
C ALA A 305 1.99 -36.68 -1.27
N GLY A 306 3.23 -36.42 -1.67
CA GLY A 306 4.20 -37.45 -2.02
C GLY A 306 3.86 -38.21 -3.30
N HIS A 307 3.07 -37.63 -4.20
CA HIS A 307 2.63 -38.27 -5.44
C HIS A 307 3.60 -38.06 -6.61
N THR A 308 4.58 -37.18 -6.45
CA THR A 308 5.67 -36.94 -7.41
C THR A 308 6.99 -37.36 -6.79
N ASN A 309 7.48 -38.54 -7.19
CA ASN A 309 8.86 -38.97 -6.90
C ASN A 309 9.84 -38.10 -7.69
N MET A 310 10.89 -37.62 -7.02
CA MET A 310 12.08 -37.05 -7.69
C MET A 310 12.78 -38.08 -8.58
#